data_AF-A0A6I5RJD9-F1
#
_entry.id   AF-A0A6I5RJD9-F1
#
_cell.length_a   1.000
_cell.length_b   1.000
_cell.length_c   1.000
_cell.angle_alpha   90.00
_cell.angle_beta   90.00
_cell.angle_gamma   90.00
#
_symmetry.space_group_name_H-M   'P 1'
#
loop_
_entity.id
_entity.type
_entity.pdbx_description
1 polymer ?
#
loop_
_entity_poly.entity_id
_entity_poly.type
_entity_poly.pdbx_seq_one_letter_code
_entity_poly.pdbx_strand_id
1 'polypeptide(L)'
;FGTAVSHVEQQQPDDLPTPTRHPVILEPGSVLSSIVDQREIEVVSWHHQAVPTVPPGWQVAAHADDGLIEAVEHMAHPWAIALQWHPELSAPDDPHQQAIFRAFVHAAASVRSAVSS
;
A
#
# COMPACT_ATOMS: atom_id res chain seq x y z
N PHE A 1 -21.69 13.08 -3.10
CA PHE A 1 -21.20 14.05 -4.09
C PHE A 1 -20.03 14.79 -3.47
N GLY A 2 -18.82 14.32 -3.74
CA GLY A 2 -17.58 14.90 -3.22
C GLY A 2 -16.61 15.01 -4.38
N THR A 3 -16.16 16.22 -4.64
CA THR A 3 -15.35 16.61 -5.78
C THR A 3 -13.95 16.05 -5.62
N ALA A 4 -13.50 15.24 -6.58
CA ALA A 4 -12.09 14.86 -6.69
C ALA A 4 -11.27 16.13 -6.96
N VAL A 5 -10.22 16.35 -6.17
CA VAL A 5 -9.26 17.44 -6.41
C VAL A 5 -8.18 16.87 -7.32
N SER A 6 -8.27 17.18 -8.61
CA SER A 6 -7.21 16.86 -9.57
C SER A 6 -6.08 17.88 -9.42
N HIS A 7 -4.86 17.42 -9.11
CA HIS A 7 -3.65 18.23 -9.30
C HIS A 7 -3.34 18.21 -10.80
N VAL A 8 -3.86 19.18 -11.57
CA VAL A 8 -3.60 19.27 -13.01
C VAL A 8 -2.36 20.12 -13.23
N GLU A 9 -1.19 19.47 -13.29
CA GLU A 9 -0.07 19.99 -14.08
C GLU A 9 -0.26 19.50 -15.52
N GLN A 10 -0.13 20.41 -16.49
CA GLN A 10 -0.58 20.18 -17.86
C GLN A 10 0.21 19.05 -18.54
N GLN A 11 -0.40 17.87 -18.66
CA GLN A 11 0.17 16.72 -19.39
C GLN A 11 0.20 17.00 -20.89
N GLN A 12 1.38 16.88 -21.50
CA GLN A 12 1.55 16.86 -22.95
C GLN A 12 0.94 15.56 -23.54
N PRO A 13 0.40 15.59 -24.78
CA PRO A 13 -0.49 14.53 -25.28
C PRO A 13 0.14 13.16 -25.57
N ASP A 14 1.47 13.03 -25.47
CA ASP A 14 2.23 11.83 -25.85
C ASP A 14 2.93 11.11 -24.67
N ASP A 15 2.80 11.60 -23.44
CA ASP A 15 3.32 10.89 -22.26
C ASP A 15 2.34 9.79 -21.84
N LEU A 16 2.59 8.56 -22.32
CA LEU A 16 1.98 7.38 -21.71
C LEU A 16 2.37 7.36 -20.22
N PRO A 17 1.41 7.19 -19.29
CA PRO A 17 1.73 7.24 -17.86
C PRO A 17 2.69 6.11 -17.52
N THR A 18 3.92 6.47 -17.18
CA THR A 18 4.95 5.53 -16.73
C THR A 18 4.83 5.31 -15.22
N PRO A 19 5.14 4.11 -14.72
CA PRO A 19 5.25 3.89 -13.29
C PRO A 19 6.28 4.83 -12.66
N THR A 20 5.91 5.46 -11.55
CA THR A 20 6.77 6.42 -10.82
C THR A 20 7.30 5.76 -9.55
N ARG A 21 8.55 6.08 -9.20
CA ARG A 21 9.16 5.70 -7.91
C ARG A 21 9.08 6.85 -6.94
N HIS A 22 8.64 6.59 -5.71
CA HIS A 22 8.59 7.59 -4.64
C HIS A 22 8.70 6.94 -3.26
N PRO A 23 9.12 7.70 -2.22
CA PRO A 23 9.17 7.21 -0.85
C PRO A 23 7.77 7.14 -0.24
N VAL A 24 7.56 6.14 0.61
CA VAL A 24 6.36 5.98 1.42
C VAL A 24 6.77 5.76 2.88
N ILE A 25 6.21 6.57 3.77
CA ILE A 25 6.41 6.52 5.21
C ILE A 25 5.39 5.55 5.81
N LEU A 26 5.88 4.58 6.57
CA LEU A 26 5.08 3.55 7.24
C LEU A 26 4.65 4.03 8.64
N GLU A 27 3.37 3.85 8.96
CA GLU A 27 2.83 4.22 10.26
C GLU A 27 3.40 3.32 11.36
N PRO A 28 4.07 3.87 12.39
CA PRO A 28 4.63 3.07 13.48
C PRO A 28 3.55 2.24 14.18
N GLY A 29 3.83 0.95 14.35
CA GLY A 29 2.90 0.02 15.02
C GLY A 29 1.82 -0.56 14.10
N SER A 30 1.78 -0.17 12.83
CA SER A 30 0.97 -0.86 11.82
C SER A 30 1.49 -2.28 11.57
N VAL A 31 0.62 -3.19 11.13
CA VAL A 31 1.02 -4.53 10.70
C VAL A 31 2.00 -4.42 9.53
N LEU A 32 1.73 -3.51 8.60
CA LEU A 32 2.62 -3.26 7.46
C LEU A 32 4.05 -2.86 7.89
N SER A 33 4.19 -1.93 8.85
CA SER A 33 5.50 -1.53 9.38
C SER A 33 6.25 -2.70 10.01
N SER A 34 5.54 -3.62 10.65
CA SER A 34 6.12 -4.82 11.26
C SER A 34 6.55 -5.87 10.22
N ILE A 35 5.87 -5.94 9.08
CA ILE A 35 6.23 -6.84 7.97
C ILE A 35 7.49 -6.36 7.26
N VAL A 36 7.55 -5.05 7.00
CA VAL A 36 8.62 -4.43 6.20
C VAL A 36 9.87 -4.16 7.06
N ASP A 37 9.68 -3.94 8.36
CA ASP A 37 10.73 -3.62 9.35
C ASP A 37 11.59 -2.42 8.94
N GLN A 38 10.93 -1.40 8.38
CA GLN A 38 11.51 -0.10 8.05
C GLN A 38 10.52 1.01 8.39
N ARG A 39 11.02 2.23 8.50
CA ARG A 39 10.18 3.43 8.66
C ARG A 39 9.71 3.98 7.32
N GLU A 40 10.50 3.80 6.28
CA GLU A 40 10.26 4.35 4.95
C GLU A 40 10.80 3.37 3.91
N ILE A 41 10.08 3.23 2.80
CA ILE A 41 10.47 2.41 1.66
C ILE A 41 10.22 3.14 0.35
N GLU A 42 11.00 2.80 -0.68
CA GLU A 42 10.69 3.21 -2.05
C GLU A 42 9.63 2.26 -2.63
N VAL A 43 8.62 2.82 -3.30
CA VAL A 43 7.55 2.05 -3.97
C VAL A 43 7.47 2.41 -5.44
N VAL A 44 6.83 1.53 -6.23
CA VAL A 44 6.50 1.80 -7.64
C VAL A 44 4.99 1.96 -7.75
N SER A 45 4.55 3.15 -8.16
CA SER A 45 3.13 3.50 -8.25
C SER A 45 2.70 3.85 -9.67
N TRP A 46 1.45 3.50 -9.99
CA TRP A 46 0.82 3.80 -11.27
C TRP A 46 -0.69 4.04 -11.09
N HIS A 47 -1.04 5.20 -10.54
CA HIS A 47 -2.44 5.58 -10.31
C HIS A 47 -2.65 7.08 -10.52
N HIS A 48 -3.83 7.46 -11.01
CA HIS A 48 -4.27 8.86 -11.12
C HIS A 48 -5.31 9.22 -10.04
N GLN A 49 -5.68 8.25 -9.21
CA GLN A 49 -6.70 8.38 -8.18
C GLN A 49 -6.11 7.90 -6.85
N ALA A 50 -6.65 8.43 -5.76
CA ALA A 50 -6.27 8.03 -4.41
C ALA A 50 -7.48 8.08 -3.49
N VAL A 51 -7.39 7.37 -2.37
CA VAL A 51 -8.43 7.35 -1.34
C VAL A 51 -8.44 8.68 -0.59
N PRO A 52 -9.56 9.44 -0.59
CA PRO A 52 -9.62 10.73 0.09
C PRO A 52 -9.84 10.59 1.60
N THR A 53 -10.45 9.49 2.05
CA THR A 53 -10.77 9.24 3.47
C THR A 53 -10.73 7.75 3.80
N VAL A 54 -10.20 7.42 4.98
CA VAL A 54 -10.18 6.03 5.48
C VAL A 54 -11.59 5.65 5.98
N PRO A 55 -12.17 4.53 5.52
CA PRO A 55 -13.48 4.09 5.98
C PRO A 55 -13.44 3.55 7.43
N PRO A 56 -14.58 3.50 8.14
CA PRO A 56 -14.65 2.94 9.49
C PRO A 56 -14.12 1.50 9.55
N GLY A 57 -13.38 1.17 10.62
CA GLY A 57 -12.76 -0.14 10.82
C GLY A 57 -11.39 -0.31 10.15
N TRP A 58 -10.94 0.69 9.39
CA TRP A 58 -9.61 0.76 8.81
C TRP A 58 -8.80 1.89 9.45
N GLN A 59 -7.48 1.76 9.39
CA GLN A 59 -6.52 2.79 9.79
C GLN A 59 -5.50 3.01 8.69
N VAL A 60 -4.89 4.19 8.66
CA VAL A 60 -3.73 4.45 7.80
C VAL A 60 -2.58 3.55 8.24
N ALA A 61 -1.92 2.92 7.27
CA ALA A 61 -0.73 2.11 7.48
C ALA A 61 0.50 2.73 6.80
N ALA A 62 0.31 3.58 5.80
CA ALA A 62 1.39 4.32 5.16
C ALA A 62 0.90 5.56 4.40
N HIS A 63 1.77 6.56 4.25
CA HIS A 63 1.53 7.78 3.46
C HIS A 63 2.77 8.24 2.69
N ALA A 64 2.59 8.92 1.57
CA ALA A 64 3.66 9.64 0.87
C ALA A 64 3.96 10.99 1.55
N ASP A 65 5.07 11.64 1.19
CA ASP A 65 5.52 12.92 1.79
C ASP A 65 4.49 14.06 1.69
N ASP A 66 3.62 14.04 0.68
CA ASP A 66 2.54 15.00 0.47
C ASP A 66 1.27 14.68 1.29
N GLY A 67 1.31 13.62 2.09
CA GLY A 67 0.20 13.14 2.91
C GLY A 67 -0.79 12.22 2.17
N LEU A 68 -0.50 11.84 0.91
CA LEU A 68 -1.31 10.89 0.17
C LEU A 68 -1.33 9.54 0.89
N ILE A 69 -2.52 8.98 1.13
CA ILE A 69 -2.66 7.68 1.77
C ILE A 69 -2.24 6.59 0.77
N GLU A 70 -1.20 5.85 1.13
CA GLU A 70 -0.58 4.83 0.28
C GLU A 70 -0.88 3.41 0.76
N ALA A 71 -1.21 3.25 2.05
CA ALA A 71 -1.71 1.98 2.57
C ALA A 71 -2.73 2.17 3.69
N VAL A 72 -3.66 1.23 3.78
CA VAL A 72 -4.60 1.09 4.89
C VAL A 72 -4.67 -0.36 5.34
N GLU A 73 -4.98 -0.59 6.62
CA GLU A 73 -5.17 -1.92 7.17
C GLU A 73 -6.42 -1.99 8.05
N HIS A 74 -7.05 -3.16 8.10
CA HIS A 74 -8.27 -3.36 8.87
C HIS A 74 -7.97 -3.69 10.33
N MET A 75 -8.58 -2.96 11.25
CA MET A 75 -8.26 -3.03 12.69
C MET A 75 -8.71 -4.33 13.37
N ALA A 76 -9.74 -4.99 12.82
CA ALA A 76 -10.35 -6.18 13.41
C ALA A 76 -10.24 -7.46 12.56
N HIS A 77 -9.56 -7.40 11.41
CA HIS A 77 -9.40 -8.58 10.55
C HIS A 77 -8.02 -9.19 10.82
N PRO A 78 -7.88 -10.53 10.89
CA PRO A 78 -6.60 -11.16 11.22
C PRO A 78 -5.48 -10.82 10.23
N TRP A 79 -5.82 -10.56 8.97
CA TRP A 79 -4.89 -10.06 7.97
C TRP A 79 -5.65 -9.37 6.84
N ALA A 80 -5.65 -8.04 6.79
CA ALA A 80 -6.19 -7.28 5.66
C ALA A 80 -5.45 -5.95 5.52
N ILE A 81 -4.65 -5.85 4.47
CA ILE A 81 -3.85 -4.68 4.11
C ILE A 81 -4.18 -4.36 2.65
N ALA A 82 -4.45 -3.08 2.36
CA ALA A 82 -4.63 -2.57 1.01
C ALA A 82 -3.54 -1.55 0.72
N LEU A 83 -2.91 -1.70 -0.44
CA LEU A 83 -1.79 -0.88 -0.92
C LEU A 83 -2.22 -0.14 -2.18
N GLN A 84 -1.81 1.11 -2.30
CA GLN A 84 -2.09 1.95 -3.47
C GLN A 84 -1.02 1.80 -4.56
N TRP A 85 0.23 1.54 -4.16
CA TRP A 85 1.32 1.18 -5.07
C TRP A 85 1.23 -0.27 -5.56
N HIS A 86 2.12 -0.62 -6.50
CA HIS A 86 2.21 -1.94 -7.12
C HIS A 86 3.44 -2.71 -6.61
N PRO A 87 3.33 -3.45 -5.48
CA PRO A 87 4.45 -4.23 -4.94
C PRO A 87 4.95 -5.29 -5.92
N GLU A 88 4.11 -5.77 -6.84
CA GLU A 88 4.46 -6.76 -7.86
C GLU A 88 5.49 -6.25 -8.88
N LEU A 89 5.59 -4.94 -9.09
CA LEU A 89 6.50 -4.36 -10.08
C LEU A 89 7.96 -4.34 -9.63
N SER A 90 8.22 -4.38 -8.32
CA SER A 90 9.58 -4.38 -7.76
C SER A 90 9.89 -5.60 -6.89
N ALA A 91 8.91 -6.43 -6.53
CA ALA A 91 9.14 -7.65 -5.74
C ALA A 91 10.26 -8.58 -6.26
N PRO A 92 10.51 -8.77 -7.56
CA PRO A 92 11.64 -9.60 -8.00
C PRO A 92 13.00 -9.15 -7.43
N ASP A 93 13.18 -7.84 -7.24
CA ASP A 93 14.46 -7.23 -6.90
C ASP A 93 14.46 -6.46 -5.56
N ASP A 94 13.30 -6.32 -4.91
CA ASP A 94 13.12 -5.59 -3.65
C ASP A 94 12.68 -6.51 -2.50
N PRO A 95 13.52 -6.73 -1.47
CA PRO A 95 13.21 -7.62 -0.36
C PRO A 95 12.02 -7.14 0.51
N HIS A 96 11.74 -5.84 0.56
CA HIS A 96 10.61 -5.28 1.31
C HIS A 96 9.28 -5.63 0.65
N GLN A 97 9.21 -5.49 -0.68
CA GLN A 97 8.02 -5.85 -1.44
C GLN A 97 7.79 -7.36 -1.41
N GLN A 98 8.86 -8.16 -1.45
CA GLN A 98 8.73 -9.61 -1.22
C GLN A 98 8.24 -9.94 0.18
N ALA A 99 8.61 -9.17 1.20
CA ALA A 99 8.17 -9.41 2.58
C ALA A 99 6.65 -9.29 2.70
N ILE A 100 6.05 -8.31 2.01
CA ILE A 100 4.60 -8.13 1.94
C ILE A 100 3.92 -9.38 1.37
N PHE A 101 4.40 -9.90 0.24
CA PHE A 101 3.86 -11.14 -0.34
C PHE A 101 4.07 -12.36 0.55
N ARG A 102 5.24 -12.50 1.18
CA ARG A 102 5.51 -13.59 2.12
C ARG A 102 4.56 -13.56 3.31
N ALA A 103 4.31 -12.37 3.86
CA ALA A 103 3.37 -12.17 4.96
C ALA A 103 1.93 -12.54 4.57
N PHE A 104 1.50 -12.16 3.36
CA PHE A 104 0.19 -12.55 2.83
C PHE A 104 0.05 -14.08 2.72
N VAL A 105 1.02 -14.76 2.11
CA VAL A 105 1.01 -16.22 1.95
C VAL A 105 1.01 -16.93 3.31
N HIS A 106 1.81 -16.43 4.26
CA HIS A 106 1.84 -16.98 5.62
C HIS A 106 0.47 -16.84 6.31
N ALA A 107 -0.15 -15.66 6.24
CA ALA A 107 -1.47 -15.43 6.81
C ALA A 107 -2.55 -16.34 6.19
N ALA A 108 -2.54 -16.48 4.86
CA ALA A 108 -3.47 -17.37 4.15
C ALA A 108 -3.29 -18.85 4.55
N ALA A 109 -2.05 -19.31 4.74
CA ALA A 109 -1.76 -20.68 5.17
C ALA A 109 -2.24 -20.96 6.61
N SER A 110 -2.17 -19.96 7.49
CA SER A 110 -2.63 -20.08 8.89
C SER A 110 -4.15 -20.25 8.98
N VAL A 111 -4.92 -19.62 8.09
CA VAL A 111 -6.39 -19.82 8.03
C VAL A 111 -6.75 -21.27 7.67
N ARG A 112 -6.03 -21.89 6.73
CA ARG A 112 -6.26 -23.29 6.34
C ARG A 112 -6.09 -24.26 7.51
N SER A 113 -5.13 -23.97 8.39
CA SER A 113 -4.84 -24.78 9.57
C SER A 113 -5.93 -24.65 10.65
N ALA A 114 -6.50 -23.46 10.81
CA ALA A 114 -7.58 -23.19 11.76
C ALA A 114 -8.94 -23.79 11.35
N VAL A 115 -9.20 -23.95 10.06
CA VAL A 115 -10.46 -24.53 9.54
C VAL A 115 -10.44 -26.07 9.54
N SER A 116 -9.26 -26.69 9.63
CA SER A 116 -9.09 -28.15 9.63
C SER A 116 -9.00 -28.77 11.03
N SER A 117 -9.31 -27.99 12.08
CA SER A 117 -9.25 -28.41 13.50
C SER A 117 -10.62 -28.36 14.16
#